data_AF-A0A7X8L0J0-F1
#
_entry.id   AF-A0A7X8L0J0-F1
#
_cell.length_a   1.000
_cell.length_b   1.000
_cell.length_c   1.000
_cell.angle_alpha   90.00
_cell.angle_beta   90.00
_cell.angle_gamma   90.00
#
_symmetry.space_group_name_H-M   'P 1'
#
loop_
_entity.id
_entity.type
_entity.pdbx_description
1 polymer ?
#
loop_
_entity_poly.entity_id
_entity_poly.type
_entity_poly.pdbx_seq_one_letter_code
_entity_poly.pdbx_strand_id
1 'polypeptide(L)'
;LHPSQMTRSKTSTPLPLVNVAPYFFSQMVTEPNLEIVWPEDGAIVSPIFMLAKMNKPYVKDVADAICSTKIADIFNVGGKFPATAPGTQNFLKADQRLMFAGWDYLNSHDIEAELAQAEELFHQTSVV
;
A
#
# COMPACT_ATOMS: atom_id res chain seq x y z
N LEU A 1 1.82 6.30 15.29
CA LEU A 1 2.84 7.15 14.63
C LEU A 1 2.35 7.53 13.24
N HIS A 2 2.48 8.79 12.82
CA HIS A 2 2.17 9.16 11.43
C HIS A 2 3.35 8.72 10.52
N PRO A 3 3.13 8.17 9.32
CA PRO A 3 4.21 7.64 8.47
C PRO A 3 5.36 8.60 8.17
N SER A 4 5.09 9.90 8.07
CA SER A 4 6.14 10.93 7.88
C SER A 4 7.03 11.17 9.09
N GLN A 5 6.63 10.70 10.28
CA GLN A 5 7.44 10.72 11.50
C GLN A 5 8.30 9.46 11.63
N MET A 6 7.97 8.38 10.92
CA MET A 6 8.71 7.11 10.95
C MET A 6 10.06 7.19 10.23
N THR A 7 10.24 8.17 9.34
CA THR A 7 11.49 8.38 8.61
C THR A 7 12.50 9.28 9.37
N ARG A 8 12.16 9.75 10.58
CA ARG A 8 13.01 10.65 11.38
C ARG A 8 13.27 10.08 12.77
N SER A 9 14.54 9.85 13.11
CA SER A 9 15.02 9.31 14.39
C SER A 9 14.89 10.26 15.60
N LYS A 10 14.12 11.35 15.53
CA LYS A 10 14.05 12.40 16.57
C LYS A 10 12.83 12.30 17.49
N THR A 11 12.41 11.09 17.85
CA THR A 11 11.39 10.91 18.89
C THR A 11 12.03 10.28 20.12
N SER A 12 11.73 10.82 21.31
CA SER A 12 12.15 10.30 22.62
C SER A 12 11.54 8.93 22.97
N THR A 13 10.80 8.34 22.05
CA THR A 13 10.18 7.01 22.14
C THR A 13 11.03 6.01 21.36
N PRO A 14 11.34 4.83 21.91
CA PRO A 14 12.02 3.77 21.17
C PRO A 14 11.20 3.44 19.91
N LEU A 15 11.85 3.45 18.74
CA LEU A 15 11.25 2.94 17.52
C LEU A 15 11.16 1.41 17.63
N PRO A 16 10.05 0.78 17.18
CA PRO A 16 9.98 -0.67 17.17
C PRO A 16 11.02 -1.22 16.18
N LEU A 17 11.51 -2.42 16.45
CA LEU A 17 12.58 -3.06 15.66
C LEU A 17 12.18 -3.26 14.19
N VAL A 18 10.90 -3.53 13.95
CA VAL A 18 10.31 -3.69 12.62
C VAL A 18 9.14 -2.71 12.50
N ASN A 19 9.09 -1.99 11.37
CA ASN A 19 7.98 -1.09 11.04
C ASN A 19 7.45 -1.40 9.65
N VAL A 20 6.12 -1.42 9.53
CA VAL A 20 5.45 -1.43 8.22
C VAL A 20 5.17 0.02 7.82
N ALA A 21 5.73 0.45 6.69
CA ALA A 21 5.55 1.79 6.17
C ALA A 21 5.06 1.74 4.71
N PRO A 22 4.25 2.72 4.27
CA PRO A 22 3.91 2.84 2.86
C PRO A 22 5.17 2.98 1.99
N TYR A 23 5.18 2.29 0.85
CA TYR A 23 6.35 2.23 -0.05
C TYR A 23 6.91 3.60 -0.42
N PHE A 24 6.04 4.59 -0.64
CA PHE A 24 6.45 5.97 -0.92
C PHE A 24 7.41 6.55 0.13
N PHE A 25 7.16 6.31 1.42
CA PHE A 25 8.00 6.81 2.51
C PHE A 25 9.33 6.05 2.64
N SER A 26 9.37 4.77 2.26
CA SER A 26 10.62 3.99 2.24
C SER A 26 11.66 4.68 1.35
N GLN A 27 11.23 5.25 0.23
CA GLN A 27 12.11 5.92 -0.73
C GLN A 27 12.61 7.30 -0.24
N MET A 28 12.18 7.74 0.94
CA MET A 28 12.63 8.97 1.60
C MET A 28 13.49 8.69 2.84
N VAL A 29 13.75 7.41 3.15
CA VAL A 29 14.61 7.04 4.28
C VAL A 29 16.04 7.45 3.95
N THR A 30 16.59 8.34 4.77
CA THR A 30 17.99 8.77 4.71
C THR A 30 18.78 8.35 5.95
N GLU A 31 18.13 7.71 6.92
CA GLU A 31 18.74 7.26 8.16
C GLU A 31 19.58 6.00 7.89
N PRO A 32 20.92 6.03 8.10
CA PRO A 32 21.80 4.92 7.77
C PRO A 32 21.56 3.65 8.59
N ASN A 33 20.87 3.76 9.72
CA ASN A 33 20.57 2.63 10.61
C ASN A 33 19.24 1.92 10.29
N LEU A 34 18.57 2.31 9.19
CA LEU A 34 17.32 1.70 8.75
C LEU A 34 17.53 0.94 7.44
N GLU A 35 17.00 -0.28 7.38
CA GLU A 35 16.97 -1.10 6.17
C GLU A 35 15.55 -1.21 5.63
N ILE A 36 15.40 -1.04 4.32
CA ILE A 36 14.13 -1.24 3.62
C ILE A 36 14.07 -2.69 3.17
N VAL A 37 13.19 -3.47 3.80
CA VAL A 37 12.98 -4.89 3.47
C VAL A 37 11.73 -5.04 2.61
N TRP A 38 11.86 -5.72 1.48
CA TRP A 38 10.72 -6.20 0.70
C TRP A 38 10.42 -7.65 1.10
N PRO A 39 9.22 -7.98 1.63
CA PRO A 39 8.92 -9.34 2.08
C PRO A 39 8.98 -10.36 0.93
N GLU A 40 9.48 -11.56 1.21
CA GLU A 40 9.65 -12.62 0.21
C GLU A 40 8.31 -13.15 -0.34
N ASP A 41 7.31 -13.22 0.53
CA ASP A 41 5.91 -13.53 0.23
C ASP A 41 5.17 -12.37 -0.47
N GLY A 42 5.69 -11.16 -0.32
CA GLY A 42 5.31 -9.97 -1.08
C GLY A 42 4.86 -8.81 -0.21
N ALA A 43 5.05 -7.59 -0.70
CA ALA A 43 4.57 -6.40 -0.02
C ALA A 43 3.05 -6.30 -0.13
N ILE A 44 2.38 -6.08 1.00
CA ILE A 44 0.92 -5.92 1.05
C ILE A 44 0.51 -4.72 0.18
N VAL A 45 -0.44 -4.94 -0.74
CA VAL A 45 -1.06 -3.88 -1.53
C VAL A 45 -2.51 -3.70 -1.12
N SER A 46 -2.86 -2.45 -0.83
CA SER A 46 -4.26 -2.02 -0.69
C SER A 46 -4.63 -1.26 -1.96
N PRO A 47 -5.47 -1.84 -2.85
CA PRO A 47 -5.82 -1.18 -4.10
C PRO A 47 -6.68 0.06 -3.83
N ILE A 48 -6.30 1.18 -4.44
CA ILE A 48 -7.15 2.36 -4.49
C ILE A 48 -8.12 2.15 -5.65
N PHE A 49 -9.41 2.03 -5.34
CA PHE A 49 -10.46 1.92 -6.33
C PHE A 49 -11.40 3.12 -6.24
N MET A 50 -12.10 3.39 -7.35
CA MET A 50 -13.09 4.45 -7.43
C MET A 50 -14.47 3.84 -7.60
N LEU A 51 -15.45 4.42 -6.91
CA LEU A 51 -16.85 4.08 -7.08
C LEU A 51 -17.56 5.21 -7.82
N ALA A 52 -18.32 4.84 -8.82
CA ALA A 52 -19.05 5.76 -9.69
C ALA A 52 -20.56 5.50 -9.58
N LYS A 53 -21.36 6.57 -9.50
CA LYS A 53 -22.81 6.44 -9.64
C LYS A 53 -23.16 6.13 -11.10
N MET A 54 -24.02 5.15 -11.29
CA MET A 54 -24.59 4.84 -12.61
C MET A 54 -25.32 6.06 -13.19
N ASN A 55 -25.37 6.16 -14.52
CA ASN A 55 -26.17 7.14 -15.28
C ASN A 55 -25.75 8.61 -15.11
N LYS A 56 -24.47 8.88 -14.82
CA LYS A 56 -23.89 10.23 -14.85
C LYS A 56 -22.92 10.34 -16.03
N PRO A 57 -23.27 11.06 -17.12
CA PRO A 57 -22.48 11.04 -18.35
C PRO A 57 -21.05 11.56 -18.17
N TYR A 58 -20.84 12.56 -17.31
CA TYR A 58 -19.53 13.14 -17.02
C TYR A 58 -18.60 12.22 -16.20
N VAL A 59 -19.13 11.18 -15.56
CA VAL A 59 -18.31 10.29 -14.71
C VAL A 59 -17.40 9.42 -15.56
N LYS A 60 -17.82 9.06 -16.78
CA LYS A 60 -16.99 8.29 -17.70
C LYS A 60 -15.72 9.04 -18.07
N ASP A 61 -15.83 10.31 -18.45
CA ASP A 61 -14.67 11.10 -18.87
C ASP A 61 -13.66 11.27 -17.73
N VAL A 62 -14.13 11.43 -16.49
CA VAL A 62 -13.27 11.51 -15.30
C VAL A 62 -12.59 10.17 -15.02
N ALA A 63 -13.34 9.06 -15.07
CA ALA A 63 -12.79 7.73 -14.86
C ALA A 63 -11.75 7.38 -15.93
N ASP A 64 -12.04 7.66 -17.20
CA ASP A 64 -11.11 7.45 -18.31
C ASP A 64 -9.84 8.28 -18.15
N ALA A 65 -9.97 9.54 -17.72
CA ALA A 65 -8.82 10.39 -17.45
C ALA A 65 -7.93 9.82 -16.34
N ILE A 66 -8.51 9.41 -15.21
CA ILE A 66 -7.76 8.86 -14.07
C ILE A 66 -7.10 7.52 -14.43
N CYS A 67 -7.78 6.69 -15.22
CA CYS A 67 -7.26 5.40 -15.69
C CYS A 67 -6.37 5.51 -16.94
N SER A 68 -6.08 6.72 -17.42
CA SER A 68 -5.22 6.92 -18.59
C SER A 68 -3.76 6.61 -18.27
N THR A 69 -3.02 6.16 -19.28
CA THR A 69 -1.56 5.94 -19.18
C THR A 69 -0.83 7.19 -18.71
N LYS A 70 -1.26 8.38 -19.16
CA LYS A 70 -0.70 9.66 -18.73
C LYS A 70 -0.79 9.87 -17.20
N ILE A 71 -1.93 9.57 -16.59
CA ILE A 71 -2.10 9.68 -15.14
C ILE A 71 -1.37 8.55 -14.42
N ALA A 72 -1.41 7.34 -14.97
CA ALA A 72 -0.66 6.20 -14.44
C ALA A 72 0.86 6.47 -14.39
N ASP A 73 1.42 7.10 -15.42
CA ASP A 73 2.83 7.47 -15.45
C ASP A 73 3.17 8.53 -14.38
N ILE A 74 2.26 9.49 -14.13
CA ILE A 74 2.42 10.46 -13.04
C ILE A 74 2.44 9.74 -11.68
N PHE A 75 1.51 8.83 -11.44
CA PHE A 75 1.45 8.06 -10.19
C PHE A 75 2.65 7.14 -10.00
N ASN A 76 3.16 6.57 -11.08
CA ASN A 76 4.23 5.59 -11.05
C ASN A 76 5.63 6.26 -10.98
N VAL A 77 5.94 7.17 -11.92
CA VAL A 77 7.25 7.85 -12.02
C VAL A 77 7.45 8.85 -10.88
N GLY A 78 6.41 9.61 -10.51
CA GLY A 78 6.49 10.65 -9.48
C GLY A 78 5.86 10.27 -8.14
N GLY A 79 4.79 9.48 -8.17
CA GLY A 79 4.03 9.10 -6.97
C GLY A 79 4.51 7.82 -6.29
N LYS A 80 5.29 6.96 -6.96
CA LYS A 80 5.68 5.62 -6.47
C LYS A 80 4.47 4.77 -6.06
N PHE A 81 3.35 4.97 -6.75
CA PHE A 81 2.16 4.14 -6.64
C PHE A 81 2.08 3.26 -7.89
N PRO A 82 2.21 1.92 -7.75
CA PRO A 82 1.98 1.03 -8.87
C PRO A 82 0.58 1.24 -9.46
N ALA A 83 0.51 1.44 -10.77
CA ALA A 83 -0.72 1.68 -11.50
C ALA A 83 -1.14 0.45 -12.31
N THR A 84 -2.44 0.33 -12.55
CA THR A 84 -3.06 -0.80 -13.27
C THR A 84 -3.45 -0.46 -14.70
N ALA A 85 -3.15 0.76 -15.18
CA ALA A 85 -3.44 1.16 -16.54
C ALA A 85 -2.68 0.29 -17.56
N PRO A 86 -3.32 -0.16 -18.65
CA PRO A 86 -2.66 -0.99 -19.66
C PRO A 86 -1.41 -0.32 -20.24
N GLY A 87 -0.30 -1.06 -20.29
CA GLY A 87 0.97 -0.56 -20.84
C GLY A 87 1.82 0.27 -19.89
N THR A 88 1.40 0.50 -18.64
CA THR A 88 2.23 1.18 -17.64
C THR A 88 3.27 0.24 -17.02
N GLN A 89 4.51 0.71 -16.90
CA GLN A 89 5.64 -0.06 -16.34
C GLN A 89 5.93 0.32 -14.89
N ASN A 90 5.53 -0.49 -13.90
CA ASN A 90 5.64 -0.16 -12.47
C ASN A 90 7.06 -0.17 -11.85
N PHE A 91 8.11 -0.38 -12.67
CA PHE A 91 9.53 -0.39 -12.26
C PHE A 91 9.89 -1.28 -11.04
N LEU A 92 9.04 -2.26 -10.71
CA LEU A 92 9.32 -3.25 -9.69
C LEU A 92 10.31 -4.29 -10.23
N LYS A 93 11.26 -4.70 -9.39
CA LYS A 93 12.18 -5.80 -9.70
C LYS A 93 11.43 -7.14 -9.71
N ALA A 94 12.04 -8.16 -10.33
CA ALA A 94 11.42 -9.49 -10.45
C ALA A 94 11.14 -10.17 -9.10
N ASP A 95 11.91 -9.85 -8.06
CA ASP A 95 11.76 -10.32 -6.68
C ASP A 95 10.79 -9.47 -5.84
N GLN A 96 10.36 -8.30 -6.34
CA GLN A 96 9.46 -7.39 -5.64
C GLN A 96 7.99 -7.77 -5.89
N ARG A 97 7.55 -8.84 -5.24
CA ARG A 97 6.18 -9.36 -5.33
C ARG A 97 5.20 -8.49 -4.55
N LEU A 98 3.96 -8.41 -5.03
CA LEU A 98 2.86 -7.75 -4.32
C LEU A 98 1.88 -8.80 -3.81
N MET A 99 1.37 -8.60 -2.60
CA MET A 99 0.40 -9.47 -1.96
C MET A 99 -0.94 -8.77 -1.82
N PHE A 100 -1.97 -9.33 -2.44
CA PHE A 100 -3.36 -8.90 -2.33
C PHE A 100 -4.21 -10.10 -1.94
N ALA A 101 -5.11 -9.94 -0.96
CA ALA A 101 -6.00 -11.01 -0.51
C ALA A 101 -6.86 -11.60 -1.67
N GLY A 102 -7.13 -10.79 -2.69
CA GLY A 102 -7.92 -11.20 -3.85
C GLY A 102 -9.40 -10.91 -3.65
N TRP A 103 -10.09 -10.56 -4.74
CA TRP A 103 -11.52 -10.22 -4.70
C TRP A 103 -12.38 -11.41 -4.29
N ASP A 104 -12.03 -12.61 -4.74
CA ASP A 104 -12.78 -13.82 -4.39
C ASP A 104 -12.75 -14.07 -2.89
N TYR A 105 -11.60 -13.87 -2.24
CA TYR A 105 -11.47 -13.98 -0.79
C TYR A 105 -12.33 -12.92 -0.09
N LEU A 106 -12.15 -11.66 -0.46
CA LEU A 106 -12.88 -10.52 0.12
C LEU A 106 -14.40 -10.63 -0.01
N ASN A 107 -14.90 -11.26 -1.08
CA ASN A 107 -16.34 -11.42 -1.32
C ASN A 107 -16.95 -12.67 -0.66
N SER A 108 -16.13 -13.65 -0.28
CA SER A 108 -16.59 -14.94 0.26
C SER A 108 -16.37 -15.12 1.76
N HIS A 109 -15.65 -14.19 2.41
CA HIS A 109 -15.29 -14.25 3.82
C HIS A 109 -15.89 -13.07 4.60
N ASP A 110 -16.07 -13.27 5.90
CA ASP A 110 -16.43 -12.20 6.83
C ASP A 110 -15.15 -11.47 7.25
N ILE A 111 -14.77 -10.48 6.45
CA ILE A 111 -13.53 -9.72 6.65
C ILE A 111 -13.55 -8.94 7.96
N GLU A 112 -14.73 -8.55 8.46
CA GLU A 112 -14.83 -7.86 9.76
C GLU A 112 -14.49 -8.81 10.91
N ALA A 113 -15.04 -10.03 10.89
CA ALA A 113 -14.73 -11.06 11.89
C ALA A 113 -13.27 -11.49 11.85
N GLU A 114 -12.69 -11.69 10.65
CA GLU A 114 -11.29 -12.08 10.51
C GLU A 114 -10.32 -10.98 10.99
N LEU A 115 -10.63 -9.71 10.70
CA LEU A 115 -9.83 -8.58 11.20
C LEU A 115 -9.88 -8.51 12.73
N ALA A 116 -11.05 -8.69 13.33
CA ALA A 116 -11.20 -8.72 14.78
C ALA A 116 -10.37 -9.86 15.41
N GLN A 117 -10.40 -11.05 14.81
CA GLN A 117 -9.58 -12.19 15.26
C GLN A 117 -8.08 -11.91 15.14
N ALA A 118 -7.65 -11.32 14.02
CA ALA A 118 -6.25 -10.97 13.79
C ALA A 118 -5.76 -9.90 14.78
N GLU A 119 -6.58 -8.90 15.08
CA GLU A 119 -6.27 -7.86 16.07
C GLU A 119 -6.16 -8.45 17.49
N GLU A 120 -7.07 -9.36 17.86
CA GLU A 120 -6.99 -10.06 19.15
C GLU A 120 -5.69 -10.85 19.28
N LEU A 121 -5.33 -11.65 18.27
CA LEU A 121 -4.09 -12.43 18.25
C LEU A 121 -2.84 -11.52 18.34
N PHE A 122 -2.84 -10.41 17.61
CA PHE A 122 -1.75 -9.43 17.64
C PHE A 122 -1.55 -8.85 19.04
N HIS A 123 -2.63 -8.49 19.74
CA HIS A 123 -2.54 -7.94 21.09
C HIS A 123 -2.21 -8.99 22.16
N GLN A 124 -2.62 -10.24 22.00
CA GLN A 124 -2.26 -11.33 22.90
C GLN A 124 -0.74 -11.58 22.94
N THR A 125 -0.06 -11.41 21.81
CA THR A 125 1.39 -11.65 21.69
C THR A 125 2.26 -10.43 22.06
N SER A 126 1.64 -9.25 22.25
CA SER A 126 2.33 -7.99 22.54
C SER A 126 2.58 -7.74 24.04
N VAL A 127 2.32 -8.73 24.90
CA VAL A 127 2.65 -8.69 26.35
C VAL A 127 4.01 -9.34 26.58
N VAL A 128 5.09 -8.64 26.24
CA VAL A 128 6.46 -8.95 26.70
C VAL A 128 7.17 -7.65 27.04
#